data_AF-A0A1V4XP64-F1
#
_entry.id   AF-A0A1V4XP64-F1
#
_cell.length_a   1.000
_cell.length_b   1.000
_cell.length_c   1.000
_cell.angle_alpha   90.00
_cell.angle_beta   90.00
_cell.angle_gamma   90.00
#
_symmetry.space_group_name_H-M   'P 1'
#
loop_
_entity.id
_entity.type
_entity.pdbx_description
1 polymer ?
#
loop_
_entity_poly.entity_id
_entity_poly.type
_entity_poly.pdbx_seq_one_letter_code
_entity_poly.pdbx_strand_id
1 'polypeptide(L)'
;MYLPIILAMVLYPVLAVLFVRFVWKRSSSKQFRWLAIAFAVLLPSWDAVLSAVVFYAACPFFPKAEVYERAETEGIYYEGFLRDTVYVGKSWYGREVNRIGFATNQDIKNGYQFMEFLVTKRHGLDDKVSALPHPTVYRCIEDRKDPKHEWITHEQCFLVEEIKSQYKVKSEYYKILLIGMSFVNIYDRQTGRLMAEYRSIAKSPYAGAPFYPFFTWVNWHGDMFQANQAASCPEKSQFLTFQYDVLRVKK
;
A
#
# COMPACT_ATOMS: atom_id res chain seq x y z
N MET A 1 -5.44 13.91 -22.24
CA MET A 1 -5.06 13.93 -20.80
C MET A 1 -3.78 14.73 -20.50
N TYR A 2 -2.95 15.08 -21.50
CA TYR A 2 -1.68 15.81 -21.28
C TYR A 2 -1.74 17.34 -21.44
N LEU A 3 -2.79 17.89 -22.07
CA LEU A 3 -2.96 19.34 -22.25
C LEU A 3 -2.98 20.14 -20.92
N PRO A 4 -3.76 19.75 -19.88
CA PRO A 4 -3.75 20.50 -18.61
C PRO A 4 -2.39 20.41 -17.90
N ILE A 5 -1.68 19.31 -18.09
CA ILE A 5 -0.33 19.06 -17.55
C ILE A 5 0.67 20.02 -18.21
N ILE A 6 0.68 20.09 -19.54
CA ILE A 6 1.57 20.99 -20.29
C ILE A 6 1.25 22.47 -19.97
N LEU A 7 -0.04 22.82 -19.91
CA LEU A 7 -0.47 24.17 -19.55
C LEU A 7 0.02 24.56 -18.16
N ALA A 8 -0.13 23.66 -17.18
CA ALA A 8 0.41 23.85 -15.84
C ALA A 8 1.92 24.13 -15.94
N MET A 9 2.70 23.23 -16.58
CA MET A 9 4.17 23.33 -16.71
C MET A 9 4.67 24.67 -17.24
N VAL A 10 3.94 25.31 -18.16
CA VAL A 10 4.30 26.63 -18.71
C VAL A 10 3.81 27.76 -17.80
N LEU A 11 2.62 27.62 -17.21
CA LEU A 11 2.00 28.66 -16.40
C LEU A 11 2.78 28.93 -15.11
N TYR A 12 3.28 27.91 -14.43
CA TYR A 12 4.02 28.08 -13.18
C TYR A 12 5.31 28.89 -13.31
N PRO A 13 6.26 28.61 -14.22
CA PRO A 13 7.47 29.41 -14.34
C PRO A 13 7.14 30.87 -14.70
N VAL A 14 6.10 31.10 -15.50
CA VAL A 14 5.59 32.46 -15.78
C VAL A 14 5.11 33.13 -14.50
N LEU A 15 4.24 32.47 -13.72
CA LEU A 15 3.74 33.00 -12.45
C LEU A 15 4.85 33.20 -11.41
N ALA A 16 5.81 32.29 -11.33
CA ALA A 16 6.97 32.37 -10.45
C ALA A 16 7.85 33.58 -10.78
N VAL A 17 8.14 33.81 -12.07
CA VAL A 17 8.90 34.98 -12.53
C VAL A 17 8.14 36.28 -12.23
N LEU A 18 6.83 36.31 -12.48
CA LEU A 18 5.99 37.47 -12.18
C LEU A 18 5.96 37.75 -10.67
N PHE A 19 5.84 36.72 -9.84
CA PHE A 19 5.87 36.83 -8.38
C PHE A 19 7.22 37.38 -7.88
N VAL A 20 8.34 36.83 -8.33
CA VAL A 20 9.68 37.31 -7.93
C VAL A 20 9.88 38.76 -8.38
N ARG A 21 9.50 39.10 -9.61
CA ARG A 21 9.55 40.49 -10.11
C ARG A 21 8.69 41.44 -9.29
N PHE A 22 7.49 41.02 -8.91
CA PHE A 22 6.60 41.81 -8.08
C PHE A 22 7.22 42.08 -6.70
N VAL A 23 7.79 41.07 -6.04
CA VAL A 23 8.47 41.23 -4.75
C VAL A 23 9.70 42.14 -4.88
N TRP A 24 10.48 42.01 -5.96
CA TRP A 24 11.64 42.86 -6.22
C TRP A 24 11.30 44.33 -6.41
N LYS A 25 10.20 44.63 -7.12
CA LYS A 25 9.73 46.01 -7.31
C LYS A 25 9.22 46.65 -6.02
N ARG A 26 8.62 45.86 -5.13
CA ARG A 26 7.95 46.37 -3.92
C ARG A 26 8.83 46.36 -2.67
N SER A 27 9.82 45.46 -2.61
CA SER A 27 10.68 45.30 -1.43
C SER A 27 12.11 45.76 -1.72
N SER A 28 12.61 46.67 -0.89
CA SER A 28 14.02 47.12 -0.89
C SER A 28 14.94 46.16 -0.13
N SER A 29 14.39 45.31 0.74
CA SER A 29 15.18 44.38 1.55
C SER A 29 15.58 43.14 0.75
N LYS A 30 16.89 42.88 0.75
CA LYS A 30 17.52 41.73 0.09
C LYS A 30 16.95 40.39 0.61
N GLN A 31 16.52 40.33 1.87
CA GLN A 31 15.99 39.10 2.48
C GLN A 31 14.67 38.65 1.85
N PHE A 32 13.70 39.55 1.69
CA PHE A 32 12.40 39.22 1.07
C PHE A 32 12.55 38.81 -0.40
N ARG A 33 13.53 39.38 -1.09
CA ARG A 33 13.88 39.02 -2.47
C ARG A 33 14.38 37.57 -2.57
N TRP A 34 15.27 37.16 -1.68
CA TRP A 34 15.76 35.77 -1.61
C TRP A 34 14.69 34.79 -1.15
N LEU A 35 13.86 35.20 -0.19
CA LEU A 35 12.76 34.39 0.32
C LEU A 35 11.72 34.11 -0.78
N ALA A 36 11.39 35.09 -1.62
CA ALA A 36 10.49 34.88 -2.76
C ALA A 36 11.06 33.87 -3.78
N ILE A 37 12.36 33.90 -4.04
CA ILE A 37 13.04 32.91 -4.89
C ILE A 37 12.99 31.54 -4.22
N ALA A 38 13.30 31.44 -2.93
CA ALA A 38 13.25 30.19 -2.18
C ALA A 38 11.84 29.59 -2.21
N PHE A 39 10.79 30.38 -1.99
CA PHE A 39 9.41 29.93 -2.13
C PHE A 39 9.08 29.46 -3.55
N ALA A 40 9.44 30.22 -4.59
CA ALA A 40 9.21 29.81 -5.97
C ALA A 40 9.94 28.51 -6.37
N VAL A 41 11.05 28.18 -5.69
CA VAL A 41 11.82 26.95 -5.93
C VAL A 41 11.35 25.78 -5.05
N LEU A 42 10.92 26.03 -3.81
CA LEU A 42 10.52 25.01 -2.83
C LEU A 42 9.05 24.62 -2.92
N LEU A 43 8.16 25.56 -3.27
CA LEU A 43 6.71 25.32 -3.38
C LEU A 43 6.29 24.19 -4.33
N PRO A 44 7.04 23.79 -5.37
CA PRO A 44 6.68 22.67 -6.21
C PRO A 44 7.36 21.34 -5.83
N SER A 45 8.27 21.34 -4.86
CA SER A 45 8.96 20.14 -4.33
C SER A 45 8.77 19.95 -2.82
N TRP A 46 7.91 20.77 -2.21
CA TRP A 46 7.70 20.83 -0.76
C TRP A 46 7.21 19.50 -0.19
N ASP A 47 6.38 18.77 -0.93
CA ASP A 47 5.82 17.49 -0.52
C ASP A 47 6.90 16.40 -0.49
N ALA A 48 7.83 16.41 -1.45
CA ALA A 48 8.99 15.53 -1.46
C ALA A 48 9.96 15.84 -0.30
N VAL A 49 10.29 17.12 -0.09
CA VAL A 49 11.17 17.55 1.01
C VAL A 49 10.54 17.24 2.37
N LEU A 50 9.26 17.59 2.56
CA LEU A 50 8.54 17.32 3.79
C LEU A 50 8.40 15.81 4.03
N SER A 51 8.07 15.03 2.99
CA SER A 51 7.99 13.56 3.11
C SER A 51 9.34 12.95 3.48
N ALA A 52 10.45 13.46 2.92
CA ALA A 52 11.78 13.00 3.28
C ALA A 52 12.10 13.31 4.75
N VAL A 53 11.89 14.55 5.19
CA VAL A 53 12.12 14.96 6.59
C VAL A 53 11.29 14.13 7.56
N VAL A 54 9.99 13.99 7.30
CA VAL A 54 9.08 13.20 8.15
C VAL A 54 9.47 11.73 8.14
N PHE A 55 9.81 11.16 6.99
CA PHE A 55 10.24 9.76 6.89
C PHE A 55 11.50 9.47 7.70
N TYR A 56 12.57 10.26 7.52
CA TYR A 56 13.83 10.03 8.23
C TYR A 56 13.70 10.30 9.74
N ALA A 57 12.87 11.27 10.14
CA ALA A 57 12.57 11.52 11.54
C ALA A 57 11.77 10.38 12.18
N ALA A 58 10.82 9.77 11.45
CA ALA A 58 9.98 8.69 11.95
C ALA A 58 10.66 7.30 11.89
N CYS A 59 11.55 7.07 10.94
CA CYS A 59 12.23 5.79 10.70
C CYS A 59 12.84 5.12 11.96
N PRO A 60 13.51 5.83 12.89
CA PRO A 60 14.05 5.18 14.09
C PRO A 60 13.00 4.83 15.17
N PHE A 61 11.80 5.44 15.13
CA PHE A 61 10.81 5.32 16.22
C PHE A 61 9.53 4.60 15.83
N PHE A 62 9.15 4.68 14.56
CA PHE A 62 7.87 4.18 14.06
C PHE A 62 7.87 2.66 13.81
N PRO A 63 8.86 2.09 13.10
CA PRO A 63 8.87 0.68 12.79
C PRO A 63 8.87 -0.16 14.06
N LYS A 64 8.05 -1.19 14.06
CA LYS A 64 7.89 -2.09 15.20
C LYS A 64 7.63 -3.49 14.68
N ALA A 65 8.23 -4.49 15.30
CA ALA A 65 7.98 -5.89 15.03
C ALA A 65 8.07 -6.63 16.36
N GLU A 66 6.93 -6.78 17.03
CA GLU A 66 6.86 -7.46 18.33
C GLU A 66 5.98 -8.69 18.21
N VAL A 67 6.51 -9.81 18.67
CA VAL A 67 5.82 -11.10 18.74
C VAL A 67 5.73 -11.48 20.20
N TYR A 68 4.53 -11.37 20.76
CA TYR A 68 4.25 -11.71 22.15
C TYR A 68 3.97 -13.21 22.30
N GLU A 69 3.31 -13.80 21.30
CA GLU A 69 2.91 -15.20 21.30
C GLU A 69 2.99 -15.77 19.89
N ARG A 70 3.33 -17.05 19.78
CA ARG A 70 3.32 -17.81 18.54
C ARG A 70 2.35 -18.97 18.67
N ALA A 71 1.72 -19.36 17.57
CA ALA A 71 0.78 -20.46 17.55
C ALA A 71 0.85 -21.27 16.26
N GLU A 72 0.28 -22.47 16.30
CA GLU A 72 0.08 -23.30 15.12
C GLU A 72 -1.39 -23.24 14.69
N THR A 73 -1.64 -23.19 13.38
CA THR A 73 -3.00 -23.10 12.82
C THR A 73 -3.10 -23.80 11.48
N GLU A 74 -4.32 -24.27 11.18
CA GLU A 74 -4.68 -24.89 9.90
C GLU A 74 -5.06 -23.84 8.85
N GLY A 75 -5.52 -22.67 9.30
CA GLY A 75 -5.94 -21.57 8.43
C GLY A 75 -5.82 -20.20 9.09
N ILE A 76 -5.90 -19.15 8.28
CA ILE A 76 -5.75 -17.76 8.74
C ILE A 76 -6.93 -16.93 8.26
N TYR A 77 -7.51 -16.15 9.17
CA TYR A 77 -8.55 -15.18 8.85
C TYR A 77 -7.96 -13.77 8.73
N TYR A 78 -8.27 -13.09 7.64
CA TYR A 78 -7.72 -11.79 7.26
C TYR A 78 -8.81 -10.70 7.22
N GLU A 79 -8.44 -9.52 7.72
CA GLU A 79 -9.25 -8.31 7.64
C GLU A 79 -8.41 -7.14 7.13
N GLY A 80 -8.96 -6.34 6.22
CA GLY A 80 -8.41 -5.01 5.89
C GLY A 80 -7.61 -4.94 4.59
N PHE A 81 -6.61 -4.07 4.57
CA PHE A 81 -5.98 -3.55 3.35
C PHE A 81 -5.42 -4.66 2.45
N LEU A 82 -5.63 -4.50 1.13
CA LEU A 82 -5.36 -5.44 0.02
C LEU A 82 -6.20 -6.72 -0.01
N ARG A 83 -6.89 -7.07 1.08
CA ARG A 83 -7.58 -8.35 1.26
C ARG A 83 -9.09 -8.19 1.48
N ASP A 84 -9.64 -7.01 1.18
CA ASP A 84 -11.05 -6.63 1.39
C ASP A 84 -11.92 -6.71 0.13
N THR A 85 -11.36 -7.17 -0.99
CA THR A 85 -12.00 -7.14 -2.31
C THR A 85 -12.01 -8.52 -2.95
N VAL A 86 -13.21 -9.00 -3.30
CA VAL A 86 -13.39 -10.21 -4.11
C VAL A 86 -13.46 -9.88 -5.59
N TYR A 87 -12.66 -10.57 -6.39
CA TYR A 87 -12.61 -10.48 -7.83
C TYR A 87 -13.36 -11.66 -8.44
N VAL A 88 -14.41 -11.33 -9.19
CA VAL A 88 -15.17 -12.32 -9.95
C VAL A 88 -14.59 -12.40 -11.35
N GLY A 89 -13.99 -13.54 -11.68
CA GLY A 89 -13.37 -13.79 -12.97
C GLY A 89 -13.87 -15.08 -13.60
N LYS A 90 -13.34 -15.39 -14.77
CA LYS A 90 -13.50 -16.71 -15.39
C LYS A 90 -12.21 -17.50 -15.22
N SER A 91 -12.34 -18.76 -14.82
CA SER A 91 -11.25 -19.73 -14.88
C SER A 91 -10.89 -20.02 -16.34
N TRP A 92 -9.75 -20.68 -16.56
CA TRP A 92 -9.36 -21.11 -17.90
C TRP A 92 -10.34 -22.10 -18.54
N TYR A 93 -11.14 -22.79 -17.73
CA TYR A 93 -12.22 -23.67 -18.19
C TYR A 93 -13.55 -22.91 -18.41
N GLY A 94 -13.53 -21.57 -18.37
CA GLY A 94 -14.71 -20.73 -18.58
C GLY A 94 -15.69 -20.69 -17.40
N ARG A 95 -15.36 -21.32 -16.25
CA ARG A 95 -16.19 -21.30 -15.04
C ARG A 95 -16.01 -19.99 -14.29
N GLU A 96 -17.08 -19.43 -13.76
CA GLU A 96 -16.96 -18.30 -12.83
C GLU A 96 -16.19 -18.72 -11.56
N VAL A 97 -15.19 -17.94 -11.18
CA VAL A 97 -14.37 -18.14 -9.98
C VAL A 97 -14.21 -16.84 -9.23
N ASN A 98 -14.29 -16.92 -7.91
CA ASN A 98 -14.00 -15.82 -7.02
C ASN A 98 -12.56 -15.95 -6.51
N ARG A 99 -11.83 -14.85 -6.52
CA ARG A 99 -10.46 -14.74 -6.01
C ARG A 99 -10.33 -13.51 -5.15
N ILE A 100 -9.45 -13.52 -4.16
CA ILE A 100 -9.16 -12.30 -3.37
C ILE A 100 -7.85 -11.70 -3.89
N GLY A 101 -7.82 -10.40 -4.15
CA GLY A 101 -6.60 -9.72 -4.60
C GLY A 101 -5.50 -9.85 -3.56
N PHE A 102 -4.24 -10.04 -3.99
CA PHE A 102 -3.08 -10.21 -3.10
C PHE A 102 -3.19 -11.31 -2.01
N ALA A 103 -4.23 -12.14 -2.03
CA ALA A 103 -4.16 -13.49 -1.51
C ALA A 103 -3.22 -14.24 -2.46
N THR A 104 -1.93 -14.06 -2.21
CA THR A 104 -0.95 -14.85 -2.91
C THR A 104 -1.26 -16.30 -2.54
N ASN A 105 -1.17 -17.20 -3.53
CA ASN A 105 -1.06 -18.64 -3.32
C ASN A 105 0.02 -19.03 -2.29
N GLN A 106 0.77 -18.06 -1.75
CA GLN A 106 1.83 -18.21 -0.78
C GLN A 106 1.35 -18.89 0.49
N ASP A 107 0.16 -18.56 1.00
CA ASP A 107 -0.34 -19.20 2.22
C ASP A 107 -0.58 -20.71 1.99
N ILE A 108 -1.30 -21.05 0.91
CA ILE A 108 -1.51 -22.46 0.51
C ILE A 108 -0.16 -23.15 0.24
N LYS A 109 0.76 -22.48 -0.47
CA LYS A 109 2.12 -22.99 -0.73
C LYS A 109 2.94 -23.18 0.54
N ASN A 110 2.69 -22.39 1.58
CA ASN A 110 3.33 -22.52 2.88
C ASN A 110 2.72 -23.65 3.71
N GLY A 111 1.60 -24.25 3.28
CA GLY A 111 0.98 -25.44 3.87
C GLY A 111 -0.34 -25.19 4.61
N TYR A 112 -0.89 -23.98 4.58
CA TYR A 112 -2.20 -23.72 5.19
C TYR A 112 -3.32 -24.38 4.37
N GLN A 113 -4.28 -25.00 5.05
CA GLN A 113 -5.38 -25.72 4.41
C GLN A 113 -6.43 -24.78 3.81
N PHE A 114 -6.65 -23.63 4.46
CA PHE A 114 -7.63 -22.65 4.01
C PHE A 114 -7.27 -21.25 4.50
N MET A 115 -7.86 -20.27 3.82
CA MET A 115 -7.75 -18.86 4.12
C MET A 115 -9.13 -18.25 4.22
N GLU A 116 -9.35 -17.33 5.13
CA GLU A 116 -10.63 -16.64 5.27
C GLU A 116 -10.43 -15.13 5.19
N PHE A 117 -11.37 -14.44 4.56
CA PHE A 117 -11.25 -13.01 4.26
C PHE A 117 -12.55 -12.28 4.54
N LEU A 118 -12.48 -11.19 5.29
CA LEU A 118 -13.59 -10.26 5.40
C LEU A 118 -13.60 -9.31 4.21
N VAL A 119 -14.56 -9.52 3.32
CA VAL A 119 -14.69 -8.78 2.08
C VAL A 119 -15.76 -7.71 2.24
N THR A 120 -15.45 -6.50 1.79
CA THR A 120 -16.37 -5.35 1.77
C THR A 120 -16.64 -4.83 0.37
N LYS A 121 -15.85 -5.26 -0.61
CA LYS A 121 -15.94 -4.81 -2.01
C LYS A 121 -15.97 -6.00 -2.96
N ARG A 122 -16.67 -5.83 -4.08
CA ARG A 122 -16.71 -6.78 -5.18
C ARG A 122 -16.26 -6.10 -6.47
N HIS A 123 -15.29 -6.70 -7.12
CA HIS A 123 -14.89 -6.39 -8.48
C HIS A 123 -15.61 -7.35 -9.43
N GLY A 124 -16.54 -6.83 -10.21
CA GLY A 124 -17.33 -7.60 -11.18
C GLY A 124 -16.55 -7.94 -12.44
N LEU A 125 -17.20 -8.69 -13.35
CA LEU A 125 -16.71 -8.98 -14.70
C LEU A 125 -16.76 -7.76 -15.63
N ASP A 126 -17.45 -6.69 -15.22
CA ASP A 126 -17.59 -5.42 -15.91
C ASP A 126 -16.47 -4.42 -15.56
N ASP A 127 -15.40 -4.90 -14.92
CA ASP A 127 -14.27 -4.12 -14.39
C ASP A 127 -14.68 -3.00 -13.42
N LYS A 128 -15.88 -3.08 -12.84
CA LYS A 128 -16.34 -2.14 -11.82
C LYS A 128 -16.14 -2.70 -10.43
N VAL A 129 -15.64 -1.84 -9.55
CA VAL A 129 -15.60 -2.08 -8.11
C VAL A 129 -16.87 -1.52 -7.49
N SER A 130 -17.59 -2.37 -6.78
CA SER A 130 -18.81 -2.05 -6.04
C SER A 130 -18.63 -2.39 -4.57
N ALA A 131 -19.25 -1.62 -3.68
CA ALA A 131 -19.33 -1.97 -2.26
C ALA A 131 -20.36 -3.08 -2.07
N LEU A 132 -20.06 -4.03 -1.18
CA LEU A 132 -21.03 -5.03 -0.76
C LEU A 132 -22.03 -4.41 0.24
N PRO A 133 -23.31 -4.82 0.24
CA PRO A 133 -24.31 -4.30 1.17
C PRO A 133 -23.91 -4.51 2.64
N HIS A 134 -23.31 -5.65 2.93
CA HIS A 134 -22.75 -6.01 4.24
C HIS A 134 -21.39 -6.69 4.05
N PRO A 135 -20.45 -6.55 4.99
CA PRO A 135 -19.22 -7.32 4.99
C PRO A 135 -19.52 -8.83 5.00
N THR A 136 -18.90 -9.59 4.11
CA THR A 136 -19.10 -11.03 3.98
C THR A 136 -17.78 -11.78 4.07
N VAL A 137 -17.81 -12.98 4.63
CA VAL A 137 -16.61 -13.82 4.74
C VAL A 137 -16.51 -14.75 3.55
N TYR A 138 -15.34 -14.74 2.92
CA TYR A 138 -14.96 -15.69 1.89
C TYR A 138 -13.90 -16.64 2.44
N ARG A 139 -14.08 -17.94 2.22
CA ARG A 139 -13.05 -18.95 2.46
C ARG A 139 -12.44 -19.38 1.14
N CYS A 140 -11.12 -19.29 1.02
CA CYS A 140 -10.34 -19.75 -0.13
C CYS A 140 -9.62 -21.05 0.22
N ILE A 141 -9.65 -22.00 -0.71
CA ILE A 141 -8.96 -23.28 -0.65
C ILE A 141 -8.22 -23.52 -1.97
N GLU A 142 -7.31 -24.48 -1.98
CA GLU A 142 -6.68 -24.94 -3.22
C GLU A 142 -7.74 -25.49 -4.19
N ASP A 143 -7.81 -24.90 -5.38
CA ASP A 143 -8.62 -25.36 -6.49
C ASP A 143 -7.89 -26.47 -7.25
N ARG A 144 -8.59 -27.16 -8.15
CA ARG A 144 -8.03 -28.25 -8.94
C ARG A 144 -6.79 -27.78 -9.70
N LYS A 145 -5.69 -28.50 -9.54
CA LYS A 145 -4.47 -28.30 -10.31
C LYS A 145 -4.77 -28.47 -11.80
N ASP A 146 -4.38 -27.49 -12.61
CA ASP A 146 -4.42 -27.62 -14.05
C ASP A 146 -3.23 -28.50 -14.49
N PRO A 147 -3.47 -29.67 -15.13
CA PRO A 147 -2.39 -30.53 -15.62
C PRO A 147 -1.45 -29.84 -16.62
N LYS A 148 -1.90 -28.76 -17.27
CA LYS A 148 -1.08 -27.99 -18.23
C LYS A 148 -0.18 -26.96 -17.57
N HIS A 149 -0.48 -26.56 -16.33
CA HIS A 149 0.21 -25.48 -15.63
C HIS A 149 0.37 -25.83 -14.14
N GLU A 150 1.04 -26.93 -13.85
CA GLU A 150 1.20 -27.45 -12.48
C GLU A 150 1.89 -26.46 -11.52
N TRP A 151 2.64 -25.48 -12.04
CA TRP A 151 3.30 -24.44 -11.24
C TRP A 151 2.34 -23.35 -10.72
N ILE A 152 1.10 -23.33 -11.23
CA ILE A 152 0.07 -22.37 -10.82
C ILE A 152 -0.89 -23.08 -9.86
N THR A 153 -0.68 -22.87 -8.56
CA THR A 153 -1.72 -23.14 -7.58
C THR A 153 -2.89 -22.22 -7.89
N HIS A 154 -4.06 -22.78 -8.10
CA HIS A 154 -5.28 -21.98 -8.16
C HIS A 154 -5.91 -21.99 -6.80
N GLU A 155 -6.44 -20.85 -6.37
CA GLU A 155 -7.34 -20.78 -5.24
C GLU A 155 -8.73 -20.42 -5.76
N GLN A 156 -9.74 -21.04 -5.12
CA GLN A 156 -11.12 -20.69 -5.34
C GLN A 156 -11.73 -20.29 -3.99
N CYS A 157 -12.35 -19.11 -3.98
CA CYS A 157 -13.00 -18.57 -2.81
C CYS A 157 -14.51 -18.77 -2.86
N PHE A 158 -15.11 -19.14 -1.73
CA PHE A 158 -16.54 -19.33 -1.58
C PHE A 158 -17.05 -18.60 -0.34
N LEU A 159 -18.30 -18.16 -0.39
CA LEU A 159 -18.97 -17.54 0.74
C LEU A 159 -19.14 -18.54 1.88
N VAL A 160 -18.88 -18.08 3.11
CA VAL A 160 -19.08 -18.87 4.33
C VAL A 160 -19.76 -18.02 5.39
N GLU A 161 -20.61 -18.66 6.21
CA GLU A 161 -21.30 -18.01 7.31
C GLU A 161 -20.45 -17.98 8.58
N GLU A 162 -19.73 -19.06 8.86
CA GLU A 162 -18.90 -19.21 10.07
C GLU A 162 -17.41 -19.24 9.73
N ILE A 163 -16.63 -18.46 10.50
CA ILE A 163 -15.17 -18.37 10.38
C ILE A 163 -14.54 -19.54 11.16
N LYS A 164 -13.73 -20.37 10.49
CA LYS A 164 -13.03 -21.51 11.11
C LYS A 164 -11.69 -21.13 11.75
N SER A 165 -10.98 -20.13 11.24
CA SER A 165 -9.63 -19.78 11.68
C SER A 165 -9.60 -19.18 13.08
N GLN A 166 -8.90 -19.79 14.02
CA GLN A 166 -8.79 -19.25 15.39
C GLN A 166 -8.12 -17.87 15.43
N TYR A 167 -7.19 -17.61 14.52
CA TYR A 167 -6.38 -16.40 14.53
C TYR A 167 -6.80 -15.43 13.43
N LYS A 168 -6.70 -14.14 13.78
CA LYS A 168 -7.09 -13.03 12.93
C LYS A 168 -5.90 -12.13 12.65
N VAL A 169 -5.65 -11.87 11.37
CA VAL A 169 -4.63 -10.93 10.89
C VAL A 169 -5.33 -9.70 10.33
N LYS A 170 -5.18 -8.57 11.01
CA LYS A 170 -5.74 -7.29 10.60
C LYS A 170 -4.66 -6.41 9.97
N SER A 171 -4.82 -6.04 8.71
CA SER A 171 -3.91 -5.17 7.96
C SER A 171 -4.52 -3.80 7.69
N GLU A 172 -3.74 -2.75 7.92
CA GLU A 172 -4.13 -1.37 7.62
C GLU A 172 -3.00 -0.65 6.89
N TYR A 173 -3.37 0.28 6.01
CA TYR A 173 -2.42 1.10 5.28
C TYR A 173 -2.92 2.54 5.18
N TYR A 174 -2.06 3.47 5.56
CA TYR A 174 -2.32 4.90 5.51
C TYR A 174 -1.29 5.57 4.63
N LYS A 175 -1.77 6.34 3.64
CA LYS A 175 -0.91 7.11 2.74
C LYS A 175 -1.09 8.60 3.01
N ILE A 176 0.01 9.28 3.32
CA ILE A 176 0.07 10.73 3.48
C ILE A 176 1.24 11.24 2.63
N LEU A 177 0.97 12.12 1.67
CA LEU A 177 1.95 12.57 0.69
C LEU A 177 2.63 11.36 0.00
N LEU A 178 3.96 11.27 0.07
CA LEU A 178 4.76 10.17 -0.46
C LEU A 178 4.99 9.06 0.56
N ILE A 179 4.49 9.20 1.79
CA ILE A 179 4.70 8.26 2.89
C ILE A 179 3.54 7.28 2.94
N GLY A 180 3.85 6.00 2.93
CA GLY A 180 2.96 4.90 3.27
C GLY A 180 3.31 4.33 4.64
N MET A 181 2.32 4.16 5.49
CA MET A 181 2.45 3.49 6.79
C MET A 181 1.61 2.23 6.73
N SER A 182 2.24 1.10 7.04
CA SER A 182 1.60 -0.21 7.02
C SER A 182 1.57 -0.79 8.42
N PHE A 183 0.43 -1.36 8.80
CA PHE A 183 0.18 -1.92 10.12
C PHE A 183 -0.36 -3.34 9.96
N VAL A 184 0.16 -4.28 10.73
CA VAL A 184 -0.36 -5.64 10.82
C VAL A 184 -0.45 -6.01 12.28
N ASN A 185 -1.65 -6.35 12.73
CA ASN A 185 -1.87 -6.86 14.07
C ASN A 185 -2.47 -8.27 13.98
N ILE A 186 -1.95 -9.17 14.81
CA ILE A 186 -2.39 -10.57 14.88
C ILE A 186 -3.03 -10.79 16.23
N TYR A 187 -4.24 -11.33 16.21
CA TYR A 187 -5.04 -11.58 17.40
C TYR A 187 -5.49 -13.03 17.46
N ASP A 188 -5.65 -13.54 18.67
CA ASP A 188 -6.53 -14.68 18.91
C ASP A 188 -7.99 -14.18 18.84
N ARG A 189 -8.78 -14.78 17.95
CA ARG A 189 -10.16 -14.33 17.68
C ARG A 189 -11.12 -14.66 18.81
N GLN A 190 -10.87 -15.73 19.57
CA GLN A 190 -11.75 -16.18 20.64
C GLN A 190 -11.55 -15.33 21.89
N THR A 191 -10.30 -15.05 22.23
CA THR A 191 -9.94 -14.29 23.44
C THR A 191 -9.80 -12.79 23.19
N GLY A 192 -9.62 -12.37 21.93
CA GLY A 192 -9.31 -10.99 21.55
C GLY A 192 -7.88 -10.54 21.90
N ARG A 193 -7.03 -11.45 22.39
CA ARG A 193 -5.67 -11.14 22.81
C ARG A 193 -4.78 -10.77 21.63
N LEU A 194 -4.01 -9.70 21.75
CA LEU A 194 -2.96 -9.33 20.79
C LEU A 194 -1.77 -10.29 20.92
N MET A 195 -1.41 -10.95 19.83
CA MET A 195 -0.31 -11.91 19.76
C MET A 195 0.94 -11.33 19.11
N ALA A 196 0.77 -10.45 18.13
CA ALA A 196 1.88 -9.76 17.48
C ALA A 196 1.44 -8.46 16.83
N GLU A 197 2.36 -7.51 16.73
CA GLU A 197 2.18 -6.27 15.98
C GLU A 197 3.39 -5.99 15.10
N TYR A 198 3.11 -5.51 13.90
CA TYR A 198 4.09 -5.07 12.93
C TYR A 198 3.69 -3.72 12.37
N ARG A 199 4.67 -2.81 12.30
CA ARG A 199 4.53 -1.47 11.76
C ARG A 199 5.72 -1.21 10.86
N SER A 200 5.47 -0.73 9.66
CA SER A 200 6.50 -0.28 8.74
C SER A 200 6.12 1.04 8.10
N ILE A 201 7.12 1.85 7.81
CA ILE A 201 6.96 3.09 7.06
C ILE A 201 7.77 2.99 5.77
N ALA A 202 7.20 3.46 4.68
CA ALA A 202 7.83 3.49 3.37
C ALA A 202 7.64 4.86 2.73
N LYS A 203 8.69 5.40 2.14
CA LYS A 203 8.67 6.56 1.27
C LYS A 203 8.67 6.09 -0.17
N SER A 204 7.61 6.43 -0.90
CA SER A 204 7.53 6.21 -2.33
C SER A 204 8.40 7.23 -3.07
N PRO A 205 8.96 6.88 -4.24
CA PRO A 205 9.62 7.86 -5.08
C PRO A 205 8.61 8.93 -5.53
N TYR A 206 9.08 10.16 -5.64
CA TYR A 206 8.26 11.23 -6.20
C TYR A 206 8.07 10.98 -7.69
N ALA A 207 6.93 10.41 -8.10
CA ALA A 207 6.68 10.10 -9.52
C ALA A 207 6.26 11.33 -10.35
N GLY A 208 6.35 12.54 -9.78
CA GLY A 208 5.50 13.65 -10.20
C GLY A 208 4.06 13.36 -9.80
N ALA A 209 3.43 14.22 -9.01
CA ALA A 209 2.00 14.05 -8.78
C ALA A 209 1.26 14.03 -10.13
N PRO A 210 0.17 13.25 -10.30
CA PRO A 210 -0.64 13.31 -11.52
C PRO A 210 -1.17 14.74 -11.82
N PHE A 211 -1.12 15.65 -10.84
CA PHE A 211 -1.57 17.04 -10.93
C PHE A 211 -0.44 18.08 -10.97
N TYR A 212 0.82 17.72 -10.70
CA TYR A 212 1.94 18.67 -10.61
C TYR A 212 3.17 18.18 -11.40
N PRO A 213 3.15 18.30 -12.74
CA PRO A 213 4.20 17.83 -13.65
C PRO A 213 5.49 18.66 -13.63
N PHE A 214 5.58 19.64 -12.75
CA PHE A 214 6.57 20.70 -12.79
C PHE A 214 8.03 20.23 -12.66
N PHE A 215 8.27 19.08 -12.05
CA PHE A 215 9.62 18.68 -11.63
C PHE A 215 9.94 17.20 -11.90
N THR A 216 9.39 16.60 -12.97
CA THR A 216 9.87 15.30 -13.46
C THR A 216 11.37 15.32 -13.81
N TRP A 217 11.97 16.49 -14.07
CA TRP A 217 13.42 16.66 -14.25
C TRP A 217 14.29 16.43 -13.00
N VAL A 218 13.73 16.46 -11.78
CA VAL A 218 14.46 16.08 -10.55
C VAL A 218 14.61 14.55 -10.49
N ASN A 219 13.80 13.82 -11.27
CA ASN A 219 13.99 12.39 -11.51
C ASN A 219 14.91 12.09 -12.70
N TRP A 220 15.31 13.09 -13.49
CA TRP A 220 16.04 12.87 -14.74
C TRP A 220 17.56 12.76 -14.53
N HIS A 221 18.09 13.30 -13.42
CA HIS A 221 19.46 13.03 -13.00
C HIS A 221 19.46 11.94 -11.93
N GLY A 222 19.69 10.71 -12.38
CA GLY A 222 19.59 9.45 -11.62
C GLY A 222 20.40 9.35 -10.33
N ASP A 223 21.28 10.32 -10.02
CA ASP A 223 22.16 10.28 -8.85
C ASP A 223 22.01 11.46 -7.87
N MET A 224 21.26 12.53 -8.17
CA MET A 224 21.39 13.77 -7.39
C MET A 224 20.55 13.90 -6.12
N PHE A 225 19.57 13.03 -5.86
CA PHE A 225 18.82 13.08 -4.59
C PHE A 225 18.39 11.69 -4.10
N GLN A 226 19.05 11.16 -3.06
CA GLN A 226 18.53 10.04 -2.25
C GLN A 226 17.09 10.31 -1.74
N ALA A 227 16.69 11.58 -1.65
CA ALA A 227 15.33 11.99 -1.33
C ALA A 227 14.26 11.49 -2.33
N ASN A 228 14.64 11.10 -3.56
CA ASN A 228 13.71 10.57 -4.57
C ASN A 228 13.68 9.04 -4.69
N GLN A 229 14.53 8.32 -3.96
CA GLN A 229 14.52 6.86 -3.99
C GLN A 229 13.39 6.29 -3.11
N ALA A 230 12.88 5.12 -3.50
CA ALA A 230 12.03 4.35 -2.61
C ALA A 230 12.86 3.96 -1.37
N ALA A 231 12.32 4.18 -0.18
CA ALA A 231 12.97 3.78 1.05
C ALA A 231 11.93 3.18 1.99
N SER A 232 12.30 2.20 2.81
CA SER A 232 11.43 1.67 3.85
C SER A 232 12.20 1.42 5.13
N CYS A 233 11.48 1.54 6.25
CA CYS A 233 11.94 1.16 7.56
C CYS A 233 10.93 0.18 8.15
N PRO A 234 11.30 -1.09 8.37
CA PRO A 234 12.61 -1.70 8.08
C PRO A 234 12.93 -1.76 6.56
N GLU A 235 14.21 -1.92 6.21
CA GLU A 235 14.70 -1.92 4.81
C GLU A 235 13.98 -2.95 3.94
N LYS A 236 13.70 -4.13 4.50
CA LYS A 236 12.82 -5.13 3.89
C LYS A 236 11.52 -5.21 4.69
N SER A 237 10.43 -4.71 4.11
CA SER A 237 9.12 -4.80 4.74
C SER A 237 8.65 -6.26 4.79
N GLN A 238 8.14 -6.67 5.95
CA GLN A 238 7.51 -7.97 6.20
C GLN A 238 5.99 -7.87 6.16
N PHE A 239 5.42 -6.75 5.68
CA PHE A 239 3.98 -6.50 5.72
C PHE A 239 3.10 -7.65 5.20
N LEU A 240 3.56 -8.37 4.17
CA LEU A 240 2.82 -9.48 3.56
C LEU A 240 3.19 -10.87 4.12
N THR A 241 4.24 -10.97 4.94
CA THR A 241 4.81 -12.25 5.38
C THR A 241 4.94 -12.38 6.90
N PHE A 242 4.79 -11.30 7.66
CA PHE A 242 4.96 -11.25 9.11
C PHE A 242 4.08 -12.29 9.83
N GLN A 243 2.91 -12.60 9.28
CA GLN A 243 2.02 -13.60 9.84
C GLN A 243 2.66 -15.00 9.92
N TYR A 244 3.58 -15.35 9.02
CA TYR A 244 4.21 -16.67 9.00
C TYR A 244 5.25 -16.86 10.12
N ASP A 245 5.77 -15.76 10.67
CA ASP A 245 6.70 -15.79 11.81
C ASP A 245 5.96 -16.01 13.15
N VAL A 246 4.64 -15.80 13.15
CA VAL A 246 3.77 -15.79 14.33
C VAL A 246 2.83 -17.00 14.33
N LEU A 247 2.12 -17.19 13.22
CA LEU A 247 1.23 -18.29 12.96
C LEU A 247 2.00 -19.28 12.09
N ARG A 248 2.22 -20.49 12.60
CA ARG A 248 2.86 -21.58 11.86
C ARG A 248 1.81 -22.57 11.39
N VAL A 249 2.11 -23.30 10.33
CA VAL A 249 1.25 -24.39 9.87
C VAL A 249 1.24 -25.49 10.92
N LYS A 250 0.04 -25.89 11.34
CA LYS A 250 -0.18 -27.07 12.17
C LYS A 250 0.06 -28.32 11.32
N LYS A 251 0.98 -29.17 11.78
CA LYS A 251 1.33 -30.43 11.12
C LYS A 251 0.35 -31.54 11.45
#